data_AF-A0A9N7U391-F1
#
_entry.id   AF-A0A9N7U391-F1
#
_cell.length_a   1.000
_cell.length_b   1.000
_cell.length_c   1.000
_cell.angle_alpha   90.00
_cell.angle_beta   90.00
_cell.angle_gamma   90.00
#
_symmetry.space_group_name_H-M   'P 1'
#
loop_
_entity.id
_entity.type
_entity.pdbx_description
1 polymer ?
#
loop_
_entity_poly.entity_id
_entity_poly.type
_entity_poly.pdbx_seq_one_letter_code
_entity_poly.pdbx_strand_id
1 'polypeptide(L)'
;MMERLFKAPSQSDMHRWMAAFPNPTKMATDEDEVIYEDWDCPQVQCVEQYIAQQADELTLEPTEIVNIIRKTNEGWYEGSRLSDGEKGWFPVGNVIEITNEHVRRRNLRERYRVIQAASMVSTTKTRTLT
;
A
#
# COMPACT_ATOMS: atom_id res chain seq x y z
N MET A 1 26.47 30.39 -20.97
CA MET A 1 26.25 29.80 -19.64
C MET A 1 25.00 28.95 -19.76
N MET A 2 25.11 27.62 -19.82
CA MET A 2 23.96 26.73 -20.01
C MET A 2 23.18 26.60 -18.70
N GLU A 3 21.98 27.15 -18.64
CA GLU A 3 21.01 26.88 -17.59
C GLU A 3 20.49 25.45 -17.75
N ARG A 4 20.89 24.56 -16.84
CA ARG A 4 20.36 23.21 -16.76
C ARG A 4 19.07 23.23 -15.95
N LEU A 5 17.94 23.31 -16.64
CA LEU A 5 16.63 23.08 -16.05
C LEU A 5 16.53 21.59 -15.67
N PHE A 6 16.62 21.27 -14.38
CA PHE A 6 16.34 19.92 -13.89
C PHE A 6 14.85 19.61 -14.14
N LYS A 7 14.58 18.71 -15.08
CA LYS A 7 13.24 18.11 -15.24
C LYS A 7 13.11 16.94 -14.27
N ALA A 8 11.95 16.82 -13.64
CA ALA A 8 11.62 15.63 -12.86
C ALA A 8 11.61 14.39 -13.79
N PRO A 9 12.18 13.24 -13.37
CA PRO A 9 12.28 12.04 -14.21
C PRO A 9 10.93 11.45 -14.64
N SER A 10 9.89 11.64 -13.84
CA SER A 10 8.52 11.18 -14.10
C SER A 10 7.48 12.26 -13.73
N GLN A 11 6.25 12.10 -14.23
CA GLN A 11 5.11 12.92 -13.78
C GLN A 11 4.87 12.76 -12.26
N SER A 12 5.07 11.57 -11.70
CA SER A 12 4.98 11.32 -10.26
C SER A 12 6.03 12.09 -9.47
N ASP A 13 7.28 12.12 -9.95
CA ASP A 13 8.36 12.90 -9.33
C ASP A 13 8.08 14.40 -9.37
N MET A 14 7.49 14.90 -10.47
CA MET A 14 7.10 16.30 -10.61
C MET A 14 6.00 16.67 -9.62
N HIS A 15 4.94 15.85 -9.54
CA HIS A 15 3.85 16.05 -8.58
C HIS A 15 4.35 16.02 -7.13
N ARG A 16 5.26 15.09 -6.80
CA ARG A 16 5.91 15.00 -5.48
C ARG A 16 6.68 16.26 -5.12
N TRP A 17 7.51 16.75 -6.04
CA TRP A 17 8.24 18.00 -5.86
C TRP A 17 7.30 19.21 -5.69
N MET A 18 6.21 19.25 -6.46
CA MET A 18 5.22 20.34 -6.34
C MET A 18 4.37 20.25 -5.07
N ALA A 19 4.09 19.04 -4.55
CA ALA A 19 3.34 18.83 -3.31
C ALA A 19 4.13 19.22 -2.05
N ALA A 20 5.47 19.21 -2.10
CA ALA A 20 6.32 19.66 -1.01
C ALA A 20 6.19 21.17 -0.71
N PHE A 21 5.67 21.97 -1.66
CA PHE A 21 5.41 23.38 -1.44
C PHE A 21 3.98 23.59 -0.92
N PRO A 22 3.81 24.25 0.24
CA PRO A 22 2.48 24.59 0.74
C PRO A 22 1.81 25.54 -0.25
N ASN A 23 0.82 25.04 -0.98
CA ASN A 23 0.03 25.87 -1.89
C ASN A 23 -1.17 26.43 -1.10
N PRO A 24 -1.27 27.76 -0.92
CA PRO A 24 -2.38 28.39 -0.18
C PRO A 24 -3.76 28.07 -0.76
N THR A 25 -3.81 27.65 -2.03
CA THR A 25 -5.04 27.34 -2.78
C THR A 25 -5.42 25.85 -2.71
N LYS A 26 -4.54 24.97 -2.21
CA LYS A 26 -4.76 23.50 -2.20
C LYS A 26 -5.66 22.99 -1.07
N MET A 27 -6.23 23.88 -0.26
CA MET A 27 -7.20 23.49 0.78
C MET A 27 -8.47 22.82 0.22
N ALA A 28 -8.68 22.79 -1.11
CA ALA A 28 -9.86 22.24 -1.77
C ALA A 28 -9.62 20.91 -2.54
N THR A 29 -8.41 20.34 -2.53
CA THR A 29 -8.11 19.08 -3.27
C THR A 29 -8.11 17.82 -2.40
N ASP A 30 -8.17 17.97 -1.07
CA ASP A 30 -8.24 16.85 -0.11
C ASP A 30 -9.67 16.33 0.10
N GLU A 31 -10.69 16.92 -0.54
CA GLU A 31 -12.09 16.56 -0.25
C GLU A 31 -12.47 15.13 -0.67
N ASP A 32 -11.69 14.50 -1.56
CA ASP A 32 -11.99 13.16 -2.11
C ASP A 32 -11.01 12.05 -1.68
N GLU A 33 -10.01 12.37 -0.86
CA GLU A 33 -9.11 11.34 -0.33
C GLU A 33 -9.73 10.63 0.88
N VAL A 34 -9.80 9.30 0.82
CA VAL A 34 -10.35 8.50 1.91
C VAL A 34 -9.22 7.77 2.61
N ILE A 35 -9.00 8.11 3.88
CA ILE A 35 -8.08 7.43 4.79
C ILE A 35 -8.92 6.51 5.70
N TYR A 36 -8.56 5.22 5.73
CA TYR A 36 -9.27 4.21 6.51
C TYR A 36 -8.56 3.95 7.84
N GLU A 37 -9.35 3.72 8.89
CA GLU A 37 -8.82 3.22 10.16
C GLU A 37 -8.48 1.73 10.05
N ASP A 38 -7.51 1.27 10.85
CA ASP A 38 -6.97 -0.10 10.78
C ASP A 38 -8.04 -1.20 10.96
N TRP A 39 -9.14 -0.91 11.66
CA TRP A 39 -10.20 -1.88 11.97
C TRP A 39 -11.34 -1.94 10.93
N ASP A 40 -11.44 -0.97 10.01
CA ASP A 40 -12.45 -0.93 8.94
C ASP A 40 -11.84 -0.63 7.56
N CYS A 41 -10.63 -1.15 7.32
CA CYS A 41 -10.00 -1.03 6.01
C CYS A 41 -10.64 -2.01 4.99
N PRO A 42 -10.97 -1.54 3.77
CA PRO A 42 -11.32 -2.40 2.64
C PRO A 42 -10.16 -3.34 2.28
N GLN A 43 -10.49 -4.43 1.58
CA GLN A 43 -9.48 -5.34 1.04
C GLN A 43 -9.56 -5.39 -0.48
N VAL A 44 -8.41 -5.49 -1.12
CA VAL A 44 -8.29 -5.72 -2.55
C VAL A 44 -7.46 -6.97 -2.82
N GLN A 45 -7.69 -7.60 -3.96
CA GLN A 45 -6.87 -8.67 -4.51
C GLN A 45 -6.14 -8.16 -5.74
N CYS A 46 -4.84 -8.40 -5.81
CA CYS A 46 -4.07 -8.19 -7.03
C CYS A 46 -4.50 -9.17 -8.13
N VAL A 47 -4.84 -8.64 -9.30
CA VAL A 47 -5.24 -9.42 -10.48
C VAL A 47 -4.22 -9.33 -11.60
N GLU A 48 -3.39 -8.30 -11.59
CA GLU A 48 -2.30 -8.08 -12.55
C GLU A 48 -1.05 -7.63 -11.81
N GLN A 49 0.09 -8.26 -12.13
CA GLN A 49 1.36 -7.97 -11.47
C GLN A 49 1.73 -6.48 -11.60
N TYR A 50 2.21 -5.91 -10.49
CA TYR A 50 2.77 -4.56 -10.47
C TYR A 50 4.18 -4.61 -9.88
N ILE A 51 5.18 -4.08 -10.59
CA ILE A 51 6.55 -3.97 -10.08
C ILE A 51 6.78 -2.53 -9.62
N ALA A 52 7.18 -2.36 -8.36
CA ALA A 52 7.47 -1.05 -7.78
C ALA A 52 8.58 -0.34 -8.58
N GLN A 53 8.29 0.89 -8.98
CA GLN A 53 9.19 1.79 -9.71
C GLN A 53 9.87 2.79 -8.76
N GLN A 54 9.25 3.06 -7.62
CA GLN A 54 9.74 3.98 -6.60
C GLN A 54 9.83 3.29 -5.23
N ALA A 55 10.63 3.85 -4.31
CA ALA A 55 10.92 3.22 -3.02
C ALA A 55 9.70 3.19 -2.06
N ASP A 56 8.70 4.02 -2.31
CA ASP A 56 7.44 4.09 -1.59
C ASP A 56 6.33 3.24 -2.23
N GLU A 57 6.61 2.60 -3.37
CA GLU A 57 5.66 1.73 -4.06
C GLU A 57 5.78 0.27 -3.59
N LEU A 58 4.64 -0.43 -3.64
CA LEU A 58 4.51 -1.83 -3.24
C LEU A 58 4.46 -2.72 -4.48
N THR A 59 5.43 -3.62 -4.63
CA THR A 59 5.39 -4.65 -5.70
C THR A 59 4.29 -5.64 -5.42
N LEU A 60 3.35 -5.89 -6.34
CA LEU A 60 2.25 -6.82 -6.17
C LEU A 60 2.33 -8.01 -7.13
N GLU A 61 2.10 -9.20 -6.60
CA GLU A 61 1.93 -10.43 -7.36
C GLU A 61 0.45 -10.81 -7.48
N PRO A 62 0.01 -11.45 -8.58
CA PRO A 62 -1.36 -11.92 -8.71
C PRO A 62 -1.77 -12.78 -7.52
N THR A 63 -3.02 -12.62 -7.08
CA THR A 63 -3.65 -13.25 -5.91
C THR A 63 -3.29 -12.69 -4.55
N GLU A 64 -2.29 -11.81 -4.44
CA GLU A 64 -1.99 -11.16 -3.17
C GLU A 64 -3.15 -10.31 -2.66
N ILE A 65 -3.33 -10.33 -1.34
CA ILE A 65 -4.39 -9.58 -0.66
C ILE A 65 -3.76 -8.40 0.06
N VAL A 66 -4.37 -7.23 -0.11
CA VAL A 66 -3.89 -5.96 0.46
C VAL A 66 -5.02 -5.28 1.21
N ASN A 67 -4.75 -4.83 2.44
CA ASN A 67 -5.63 -3.93 3.19
C ASN A 67 -5.40 -2.49 2.70
N ILE A 68 -6.46 -1.76 2.40
CA ILE A 68 -6.39 -0.37 1.94
C ILE A 68 -6.24 0.59 3.11
N ILE A 69 -5.21 1.43 3.07
CA ILE A 69 -4.95 2.49 4.05
C ILE A 69 -5.50 3.81 3.51
N ARG A 70 -5.22 4.14 2.23
CA ARG A 70 -5.66 5.38 1.59
C ARG A 70 -6.06 5.15 0.14
N LYS A 71 -7.13 5.81 -0.29
CA LYS A 71 -7.52 5.91 -1.71
C LYS A 71 -7.37 7.36 -2.17
N THR A 72 -6.64 7.58 -3.26
CA THR A 72 -6.51 8.90 -3.89
C THR A 72 -7.36 8.98 -5.16
N ASN A 73 -7.71 10.20 -5.56
CA ASN A 73 -8.40 10.46 -6.82
C ASN A 73 -7.47 10.34 -8.06
N GLU A 74 -6.16 10.22 -7.85
CA GLU A 74 -5.14 10.09 -8.90
C GLU A 74 -4.96 8.65 -9.39
N GLY A 75 -5.81 7.71 -8.95
CA GLY A 75 -5.75 6.31 -9.37
C GLY A 75 -4.68 5.49 -8.63
N TRP A 76 -4.30 5.92 -7.43
CA TRP A 76 -3.35 5.22 -6.57
C TRP A 76 -3.98 4.85 -5.23
N TYR A 77 -3.63 3.66 -4.75
CA TYR A 77 -3.95 3.19 -3.41
C TYR A 77 -2.68 3.03 -2.60
N GLU A 78 -2.74 3.41 -1.33
CA GLU A 78 -1.77 3.00 -0.31
C GLU A 78 -2.36 1.83 0.46
N GLY A 79 -1.58 0.77 0.67
CA GLY A 79 -2.07 -0.39 1.39
C GLY A 79 -0.98 -1.19 2.10
N SER A 80 -1.42 -2.17 2.89
CA SER A 80 -0.56 -3.13 3.59
C SER A 80 -0.85 -4.56 3.12
N ARG A 81 0.17 -5.22 2.58
CA ARG A 81 0.10 -6.60 2.11
C ARG A 81 -0.11 -7.57 3.28
N LEU A 82 -1.04 -8.52 3.14
CA LEU A 82 -1.39 -9.41 4.25
C LEU A 82 -0.32 -10.47 4.56
N SER A 83 0.49 -10.86 3.58
CA SER A 83 1.47 -11.96 3.70
C SER A 83 2.68 -11.60 4.55
N ASP A 84 3.22 -10.40 4.40
CA ASP A 84 4.42 -9.92 5.09
C ASP A 84 4.21 -8.62 5.88
N GLY A 85 3.10 -7.91 5.65
CA GLY A 85 2.80 -6.63 6.29
C GLY A 85 3.44 -5.42 5.61
N GLU A 86 4.13 -5.60 4.48
CA GLU A 86 4.79 -4.51 3.75
C GLU A 86 3.76 -3.46 3.30
N LYS A 87 4.14 -2.18 3.35
CA LYS A 87 3.30 -1.05 2.99
C LYS A 87 3.86 -0.29 1.81
N GLY A 88 2.98 0.21 0.96
CA GLY A 88 3.37 1.12 -0.11
C GLY A 88 2.24 1.41 -1.07
N TRP A 89 2.58 2.19 -2.10
CA TRP A 89 1.68 2.65 -3.14
C TRP A 89 1.58 1.69 -4.32
N PHE A 90 0.39 1.52 -4.87
CA PHE A 90 0.15 0.75 -6.08
C PHE A 90 -1.04 1.30 -6.88
N PRO A 91 -1.06 1.12 -8.20
CA PRO A 91 -2.13 1.60 -9.06
C PRO A 91 -3.44 0.81 -8.87
N VAL A 92 -4.56 1.50 -8.98
CA VAL A 92 -5.91 0.91 -8.87
C VAL A 92 -6.18 -0.12 -9.97
N GLY A 93 -5.61 0.07 -11.16
CA GLY A 93 -5.83 -0.82 -12.31
C GLY A 93 -5.35 -2.27 -12.09
N ASN A 94 -4.42 -2.49 -11.16
CA ASN A 94 -3.83 -3.79 -10.90
C ASN A 94 -4.61 -4.64 -9.88
N VAL A 95 -5.66 -4.08 -9.28
CA VAL A 95 -6.38 -4.70 -8.17
C VAL A 95 -7.90 -4.69 -8.35
N ILE A 96 -8.58 -5.61 -7.68
CA ILE A 96 -10.05 -5.65 -7.58
C ILE A 96 -10.47 -5.67 -6.11
N GLU A 97 -11.49 -4.89 -5.76
CA GLU A 97 -12.03 -4.83 -4.40
C GLU A 97 -12.76 -6.12 -4.01
N ILE A 98 -12.44 -6.64 -2.83
CA ILE A 98 -13.06 -7.82 -2.24
C ILE A 98 -14.27 -7.37 -1.44
N THR A 99 -15.43 -7.35 -2.07
CA THR A 99 -16.68 -6.89 -1.45
C THR A 99 -17.35 -7.95 -0.57
N ASN A 100 -17.00 -9.23 -0.74
CA ASN A 100 -17.58 -10.32 0.03
C ASN A 100 -17.05 -10.35 1.47
N GLU A 101 -17.91 -10.03 2.43
CA GLU A 101 -17.57 -9.94 3.86
C GLU A 101 -17.05 -11.27 4.45
N HIS A 102 -17.56 -12.42 4.00
CA HIS A 102 -17.05 -13.73 4.44
C HIS A 102 -15.61 -13.97 3.97
N VAL A 103 -15.27 -13.52 2.75
CA VAL A 103 -13.91 -13.60 2.22
C VAL A 103 -12.99 -12.68 3.01
N ARG A 104 -13.40 -11.42 3.24
CA ARG A 104 -12.63 -10.45 4.04
C ARG A 104 -12.29 -11.01 5.43
N ARG A 105 -13.29 -11.53 6.13
CA ARG A 105 -13.14 -12.14 7.47
C ARG A 105 -12.21 -13.36 7.45
N ARG A 106 -12.27 -14.19 6.41
CA ARG A 106 -11.38 -15.34 6.24
C ARG A 106 -9.92 -14.90 6.07
N ASN A 107 -9.65 -13.93 5.21
CA ASN A 107 -8.31 -13.41 4.96
C ASN A 107 -7.66 -12.90 6.25
N LEU A 108 -8.40 -12.13 7.06
CA LEU A 108 -7.92 -11.66 8.36
C LEU A 108 -7.57 -12.83 9.29
N ARG A 109 -8.43 -13.84 9.39
CA ARG A 109 -8.18 -15.02 10.23
C ARG A 109 -6.92 -15.77 9.82
N GLU A 110 -6.70 -15.96 8.52
CA GLU A 110 -5.49 -16.63 8.04
C GLU A 110 -4.22 -15.81 8.34
N ARG A 111 -4.26 -14.49 8.15
CA ARG A 111 -3.15 -13.60 8.56
C ARG A 111 -2.81 -13.78 10.04
N TYR A 112 -3.82 -13.74 10.93
CA TYR A 112 -3.58 -13.93 12.36
C TYR A 112 -2.96 -15.29 12.69
N ARG A 113 -3.38 -16.35 12.03
CA ARG A 113 -2.80 -17.69 12.20
C ARG A 113 -1.34 -17.72 11.79
N VAL A 114 -1.00 -17.12 10.64
CA VAL A 114 0.38 -17.06 10.15
C VAL A 114 1.26 -16.27 11.10
N ILE A 115 0.81 -15.10 11.58
CA ILE A 115 1.55 -14.27 12.53
C ILE A 115 1.80 -15.01 13.85
N GLN A 116 0.77 -15.68 14.39
CA GLN A 116 0.93 -16.48 15.61
C GLN A 116 1.94 -17.62 15.41
N ALA A 117 1.84 -18.36 14.30
CA ALA A 117 2.79 -19.43 13.98
C ALA A 117 4.22 -18.90 13.85
N ALA A 118 4.42 -17.77 13.15
CA ALA A 118 5.72 -17.13 13.01
C ALA A 118 6.31 -16.71 14.38
N SER A 119 5.48 -16.17 15.29
CA SER A 119 5.90 -15.78 16.65
C SER A 119 6.33 -16.97 17.52
N MET A 120 5.68 -18.13 17.34
CA MET A 120 6.05 -19.35 18.06
C MET A 120 7.43 -19.85 17.59
N VAL A 121 7.67 -19.83 16.28
CA VAL A 121 8.95 -20.28 15.68
C VAL A 121 10.12 -19.42 16.16
N SER A 122 9.97 -18.09 16.20
CA SER A 122 11.02 -17.18 16.68
C SER A 122 11.37 -17.40 18.16
N THR A 123 10.37 -17.71 18.98
CA THR A 123 10.52 -17.98 20.42
C THR A 123 11.19 -19.32 20.71
N THR A 124 10.94 -20.35 19.90
CA THR A 124 11.64 -21.65 20.05
C THR A 124 13.12 -21.57 19.69
N LYS A 125 13.48 -20.76 18.68
CA LYS A 125 14.87 -20.62 18.20
C LYS A 125 15.79 -19.97 19.24
N THR A 126 15.26 -19.08 20.08
CA THR A 126 16.00 -18.48 21.21
C THR A 126 16.16 -19.40 22.40
N ARG A 127 15.31 -20.44 22.56
CA ARG A 127 15.37 -21.39 23.69
C ARG A 127 16.31 -22.58 23.49
N THR A 128 16.69 -22.89 22.25
CA THR A 128 17.58 -24.01 21.91
C THR A 128 19.07 -23.62 21.81
N LEU A 129 19.43 -22.36 22.08
CA LEU A 129 20.81 -21.85 22.00
C LEU A 129 21.45 -21.59 23.37
N THR A 130 20.89 -22.14 24.45
CA THR A 130 21.46 -22.14 25.81
C THR A 130 21.60 -23.56 26.32
#